data_AF-A0A9P0P8T7-F1
#
_entry.id   AF-A0A9P0P8T7-F1
#
_cell.length_a   1.000
_cell.length_b   1.000
_cell.length_c   1.000
_cell.angle_alpha   90.00
_cell.angle_beta   90.00
_cell.angle_gamma   90.00
#
_symmetry.space_group_name_H-M   'P 1'
#
loop_
_entity.id
_entity.type
_entity.pdbx_description
1 polymer ?
#
loop_
_entity_poly.entity_id
_entity_poly.type
_entity_poly.pdbx_seq_one_letter_code
_entity_poly.pdbx_strand_id
1 'polypeptide(L)'
;MEFSEKDVQEAQVFGEFYIDKMENHRNTLQYYLCENVVLDWFGKTVKGDKTVSAFLKKTLASVNHIMTDAVPVKKIGFRDTHVVNVPKEPKFIPMGLMTPPRICHQKMLFKTPKKQNGASTSSLFQPKENNKEKGQGDGIHNLLDVETSPVKKFKASNGDPVVSNLELVESECDLVMPQVKYVLMDGAIEFHKPSSKKLQSETKWKRPSKLSVAYSKTNCEYTIYLIIYEGNVKCRRNLLKEFEEEEPEN
;
A
#
# COMPACT_ATOMS: atom_id res chain seq x y z
N MET A 1 11.17 22.04 23.34
CA MET A 1 10.07 21.14 23.71
C MET A 1 10.72 19.82 23.99
N GLU A 2 10.66 19.44 25.26
CA GLU A 2 11.23 18.22 25.79
C GLU A 2 10.16 17.13 25.67
N PHE A 3 10.56 15.94 25.22
CA PHE A 3 9.71 14.76 25.28
C PHE A 3 9.69 14.25 26.71
N SER A 4 8.57 13.66 27.14
CA SER A 4 8.50 13.05 28.46
C SER A 4 9.38 11.79 28.48
N GLU A 5 9.91 11.42 29.65
CA GLU A 5 10.61 10.14 29.83
C GLU A 5 9.76 8.94 29.35
N LYS A 6 8.42 9.03 29.50
CA LYS A 6 7.49 8.01 28.98
C LYS A 6 7.53 7.89 27.46
N ASP A 7 7.63 9.00 26.74
CA ASP A 7 7.71 9.01 25.28
C ASP A 7 9.03 8.40 24.80
N VAL A 8 10.12 8.66 25.55
CA VAL A 8 11.44 8.10 25.27
C VAL A 8 11.45 6.58 25.49
N GLN A 9 10.87 6.11 26.60
CA GLN A 9 10.74 4.67 26.86
C GLN A 9 9.87 3.97 25.81
N GLU A 10 8.74 4.58 25.41
CA GLU A 10 7.90 4.01 24.35
C GLU A 10 8.63 3.97 23.00
N ALA A 11 9.41 5.00 22.68
CA ALA A 11 10.25 5.03 21.49
C ALA A 11 11.29 3.90 21.49
N GLN A 12 11.94 3.65 22.63
CA GLN A 12 12.90 2.55 22.80
C GLN A 12 12.23 1.18 22.60
N VAL A 13 11.10 0.94 23.28
CA VAL A 13 10.33 -0.30 23.14
C VAL A 13 9.87 -0.52 21.70
N PHE A 14 9.43 0.54 21.02
CA PHE A 14 9.07 0.46 19.61
C PHE A 14 10.27 0.17 18.72
N GLY A 15 11.42 0.80 18.98
CA GLY A 15 12.66 0.56 18.24
C GLY A 15 13.09 -0.90 18.30
N GLU A 16 13.15 -1.47 19.50
CA GLU A 16 13.46 -2.89 19.72
C GLU A 16 12.46 -3.79 19.01
N PHE A 17 11.16 -3.53 19.17
CA PHE A 17 10.09 -4.24 18.46
C PHE A 17 10.29 -4.20 16.95
N TYR A 18 10.60 -3.03 16.39
CA TYR A 18 10.76 -2.87 14.95
C TYR A 18 11.95 -3.67 14.42
N ILE A 19 13.10 -3.58 15.08
CA ILE A 19 14.31 -4.32 14.68
C ILE A 19 14.08 -5.83 14.80
N ASP A 20 13.51 -6.30 15.91
CA ASP A 20 13.16 -7.71 16.08
C ASP A 20 12.23 -8.22 14.97
N LYS A 21 11.19 -7.45 14.60
CA LYS A 21 10.30 -7.82 13.50
C LYS A 21 11.01 -7.85 12.14
N MET A 22 11.97 -6.98 11.91
CA MET A 22 12.74 -6.91 10.66
C MET A 22 13.78 -8.03 10.54
N GLU A 23 14.35 -8.48 11.65
CA GLU A 23 15.40 -9.50 11.65
C GLU A 23 14.85 -10.91 11.85
N ASN A 24 14.03 -11.11 12.89
CA ASN A 24 13.56 -12.43 13.30
C ASN A 24 12.21 -12.80 12.70
N HIS A 25 11.34 -11.82 12.40
CA HIS A 25 9.94 -12.08 12.04
C HIS A 25 9.45 -11.39 10.75
N ARG A 26 10.30 -11.39 9.71
CA ARG A 26 10.07 -10.73 8.41
C ARG A 26 8.72 -11.04 7.76
N ASN A 27 8.24 -12.28 7.91
CA ASN A 27 6.97 -12.71 7.31
C ASN A 27 5.75 -12.09 7.98
N THR A 28 5.86 -11.70 9.25
CA THR A 28 4.77 -11.09 10.04
C THR A 28 4.73 -9.57 9.93
N LEU A 29 5.79 -8.94 9.41
CA LEU A 29 5.88 -7.49 9.30
C LEU A 29 4.69 -6.87 8.56
N GLN A 30 4.17 -7.57 7.54
CA GLN A 30 3.04 -7.11 6.72
C GLN A 30 1.78 -6.76 7.53
N TYR A 31 1.57 -7.42 8.69
CA TYR A 31 0.40 -7.16 9.54
C TYR A 31 0.50 -5.84 10.30
N TYR A 32 1.70 -5.29 10.42
CA TYR A 32 1.96 -4.01 11.07
C TYR A 32 2.08 -2.86 10.07
N LEU A 33 1.97 -3.11 8.76
CA LEU A 33 2.03 -2.08 7.73
C LEU A 33 0.64 -1.52 7.43
N CYS A 34 0.52 -0.20 7.34
CA CYS A 34 -0.68 0.44 6.80
C CYS A 34 -0.81 0.16 5.28
N GLU A 35 -2.04 0.09 4.76
CA GLU A 35 -2.31 -0.09 3.32
C GLU A 35 -1.54 0.90 2.44
N ASN A 36 -1.45 2.16 2.89
CA ASN A 36 -0.79 3.26 2.18
C ASN A 36 0.62 3.54 2.71
N VAL A 37 1.30 2.53 3.27
CA VAL A 37 2.67 2.69 3.79
C VAL A 37 3.62 3.15 2.69
N VAL A 38 4.55 4.02 3.07
CA VAL A 38 5.63 4.48 2.21
C VAL A 38 6.97 4.08 2.83
N LEU A 39 7.81 3.42 2.04
CA LEU A 39 9.19 3.13 2.37
C LEU A 39 10.10 3.98 1.48
N ASP A 40 10.95 4.82 2.06
CA ASP A 40 12.09 5.39 1.35
C ASP A 40 13.37 4.64 1.75
N TRP A 41 13.88 3.82 0.84
CA TRP A 41 15.10 3.06 1.00
C TRP A 41 16.27 3.78 0.30
N PHE A 42 17.04 4.56 1.04
CA PHE A 42 18.21 5.30 0.55
C PHE A 42 17.94 6.16 -0.70
N GLY A 43 16.78 6.79 -0.76
CA GLY A 43 16.32 7.65 -1.85
C GLY A 43 15.38 6.96 -2.84
N LYS A 44 15.20 5.64 -2.75
CA LYS A 44 14.25 4.85 -3.56
C LYS A 44 12.92 4.73 -2.81
N THR A 45 11.87 5.34 -3.34
CA THR A 45 10.54 5.30 -2.74
C THR A 45 9.73 4.10 -3.25
N VAL A 46 9.17 3.32 -2.31
CA VAL A 46 8.26 2.19 -2.55
C VAL A 46 6.97 2.49 -1.78
N LYS A 47 5.81 2.28 -2.41
CA LYS A 47 4.50 2.61 -1.85
C LYS A 47 3.55 1.43 -1.91
N GLY A 48 2.80 1.23 -0.84
CA GLY A 48 1.81 0.16 -0.68
C GLY A 48 2.34 -0.98 0.17
N ASP A 49 1.49 -1.52 1.03
CA ASP A 49 1.79 -2.62 1.95
C ASP A 49 2.40 -3.85 1.25
N LYS A 50 1.80 -4.30 0.14
CA LYS A 50 2.22 -5.50 -0.59
C LYS A 50 3.58 -5.32 -1.26
N THR A 51 3.80 -4.16 -1.87
CA THR A 51 5.05 -3.85 -2.59
C THR A 51 6.19 -3.63 -1.60
N VAL A 52 5.93 -2.94 -0.49
CA VAL A 52 6.89 -2.73 0.60
C VAL A 52 7.23 -4.06 1.27
N SER A 53 6.25 -4.91 1.58
CA SER A 53 6.48 -6.24 2.15
C SER A 53 7.34 -7.11 1.23
N ALA A 54 7.03 -7.16 -0.06
CA ALA A 54 7.83 -7.91 -1.04
C ALA A 54 9.27 -7.36 -1.15
N PHE A 55 9.42 -6.04 -1.21
CA PHE A 55 10.72 -5.37 -1.29
C PHE A 55 11.58 -5.66 -0.05
N LEU A 56 10.99 -5.58 1.14
CA LEU A 56 11.68 -5.86 2.40
C LEU A 56 12.06 -7.32 2.49
N LYS A 57 11.20 -8.27 2.12
CA LYS A 57 11.55 -9.70 2.10
C LYS A 57 12.79 -9.98 1.23
N LYS A 58 12.86 -9.37 0.04
CA LYS A 58 14.03 -9.49 -0.86
C LYS A 58 15.28 -8.84 -0.27
N THR A 59 15.15 -7.61 0.22
CA THR A 59 16.31 -6.81 0.66
C THR A 59 16.88 -7.31 1.99
N LEU A 60 16.02 -7.63 2.95
CA LEU A 60 16.41 -7.99 4.32
C LEU A 60 17.16 -9.32 4.41
N ALA A 61 17.02 -10.21 3.42
CA ALA A 61 17.80 -11.45 3.35
C ALA A 61 19.32 -11.21 3.49
N SER A 62 19.80 -10.05 3.05
CA SER A 62 21.21 -9.67 2.98
C SER A 62 21.59 -8.55 3.95
N VAL A 63 20.70 -8.21 4.90
CA VAL A 63 20.85 -7.00 5.72
C VAL A 63 20.73 -7.31 7.20
N ASN A 64 21.60 -6.68 7.98
CA ASN A 64 21.60 -6.66 9.44
C ASN A 64 21.57 -5.20 9.94
N HIS A 65 20.71 -4.92 10.93
CA HIS A 65 20.47 -3.59 11.46
C HIS A 65 21.27 -3.36 12.75
N ILE A 66 22.31 -2.54 12.65
CA ILE A 66 23.09 -2.11 13.82
C ILE A 66 22.61 -0.71 14.20
N MET A 67 21.42 -0.64 14.80
CA MET A 67 20.79 0.62 15.21
C MET A 67 20.98 0.86 16.71
N THR A 68 21.13 2.12 17.08
CA THR A 68 21.26 2.59 18.46
C THR A 68 20.12 3.55 18.83
N ASP A 69 19.82 3.61 20.13
CA ASP A 69 18.93 4.54 20.83
C ASP A 69 17.80 5.17 19.97
N ALA A 70 16.61 4.60 20.08
CA ALA A 70 15.42 5.19 19.50
C ALA A 70 14.99 6.45 20.28
N VAL A 71 14.93 7.57 19.58
CA VAL A 71 14.56 8.88 20.12
C VAL A 71 13.23 9.33 19.53
N PRO A 72 12.27 9.79 20.35
CA PRO A 72 11.02 10.33 19.86
C PRO A 72 11.25 11.66 19.14
N VAL A 73 10.53 11.89 18.04
CA VAL A 73 10.61 13.14 17.27
C VAL A 73 9.21 13.63 16.90
N LYS A 74 9.11 14.93 16.59
CA LYS A 74 7.80 15.57 16.31
C LYS A 74 7.31 15.33 14.89
N LYS A 75 8.25 15.15 13.97
CA LYS A 75 7.99 14.99 12.55
C LYS A 75 9.18 14.28 11.91
N ILE A 76 8.88 13.51 10.89
CA ILE A 76 9.86 12.92 10.00
C ILE A 76 9.41 13.15 8.56
N GLY A 77 10.32 13.09 7.61
CA GLY A 77 10.04 13.37 6.21
C GLY A 77 11.05 14.34 5.63
N PHE A 78 11.72 13.90 4.57
CA PHE A 78 12.72 14.68 3.85
C PHE A 78 12.21 15.23 2.52
N ARG A 79 11.11 14.68 2.00
CA ARG A 79 10.53 15.01 0.68
C ARG A 79 9.07 15.37 0.81
N ASP A 80 8.57 16.23 -0.07
CA ASP A 80 7.14 16.58 -0.16
C ASP A 80 6.25 15.35 -0.41
N THR A 81 6.83 14.26 -0.92
CA THR A 81 6.15 12.98 -1.15
C THR A 81 5.99 12.13 0.10
N HIS A 82 6.64 12.47 1.22
CA HIS A 82 6.62 11.70 2.48
C HIS A 82 5.59 12.25 3.48
N VAL A 83 4.44 12.68 2.98
CA VAL A 83 3.32 13.08 3.83
C VAL A 83 2.63 11.83 4.33
N VAL A 84 2.61 11.65 5.65
CA VAL A 84 1.86 10.58 6.30
C VAL A 84 0.38 10.91 6.19
N ASN A 85 -0.29 10.27 5.24
CA ASN A 85 -1.74 10.32 5.11
C ASN A 85 -2.34 9.32 6.11
N VAL A 86 -2.55 9.76 7.34
CA VAL A 86 -3.34 8.99 8.31
C VAL A 86 -4.76 8.94 7.76
N PRO A 87 -5.38 7.75 7.65
CA PRO A 87 -6.81 7.65 7.35
C PRO A 87 -7.55 8.50 8.38
N LYS A 88 -8.09 9.64 7.93
CA LYS A 88 -9.01 10.42 8.74
C LYS A 88 -10.35 9.74 8.58
N GLU A 89 -10.99 9.38 9.69
CA GLU A 89 -12.39 8.99 9.70
C GLU A 89 -13.18 9.94 8.77
N PRO A 90 -14.09 9.42 7.93
CA PRO A 90 -14.92 10.28 7.11
C PRO A 90 -15.62 11.23 8.07
N LYS A 91 -15.39 12.54 7.91
CA LYS A 91 -16.07 13.55 8.71
C LYS A 91 -17.56 13.28 8.56
N PHE A 92 -18.19 12.74 9.61
CA PHE A 92 -19.62 12.55 9.64
C PHE A 92 -20.20 13.95 9.64
N ILE A 93 -20.61 14.44 8.47
CA ILE A 93 -21.35 15.68 8.37
C ILE A 93 -22.73 15.33 8.95
N PRO A 94 -23.11 15.84 10.14
CA PRO A 94 -24.42 15.55 10.68
C PRO A 94 -25.46 16.02 9.64
N MET A 95 -26.24 15.07 9.11
CA MET A 95 -27.26 15.34 8.11
C MET A 95 -28.35 16.31 8.59
N GLY A 96 -28.35 16.70 9.87
CA GLY A 96 -29.27 17.67 10.47
C GLY A 96 -29.07 19.14 10.06
N LEU A 97 -28.07 19.48 9.23
CA LEU A 97 -27.89 20.83 8.67
C LEU A 97 -28.11 20.89 7.15
N MET A 98 -28.59 19.82 6.53
CA MET A 98 -29.17 19.91 5.19
C MET A 98 -30.59 20.45 5.34
N THR A 99 -30.78 21.69 4.88
CA THR A 99 -32.06 22.42 4.79
C THR A 99 -33.26 21.51 4.47
N PRO A 100 -34.44 21.80 5.05
CA PRO A 100 -35.62 20.94 4.98
C PRO A 100 -36.06 20.64 3.54
N PRO A 101 -36.78 19.54 3.33
CA PRO A 101 -37.16 19.05 2.01
C PRO A 101 -37.87 20.17 1.25
N ARG A 102 -37.33 20.57 0.09
CA ARG A 102 -38.15 21.32 -0.85
C ARG A 102 -39.32 20.41 -1.19
N ILE A 103 -40.51 20.82 -0.77
CA ILE A 103 -41.78 20.29 -1.25
C ILE A 103 -41.76 20.51 -2.77
N CYS A 104 -41.30 19.50 -3.50
CA CYS A 104 -41.44 19.46 -4.94
C CYS A 104 -42.91 19.19 -5.19
N HIS A 105 -43.66 20.26 -5.48
CA HIS A 105 -45.02 20.16 -5.97
C HIS A 105 -45.08 19.12 -7.09
N GLN A 106 -45.90 18.08 -6.89
CA GLN A 106 -46.36 17.17 -7.93
C GLN A 106 -46.88 18.00 -9.12
N LYS A 107 -46.07 18.14 -10.17
CA LYS A 107 -46.56 18.50 -11.49
C LYS A 107 -46.79 17.21 -12.27
N MET A 108 -48.03 16.76 -12.17
CA MET A 108 -48.87 16.26 -13.27
C MET A 108 -48.17 15.49 -14.38
N LEU A 109 -48.51 14.20 -14.42
CA LEU A 109 -48.44 13.31 -15.56
C LEU A 109 -48.81 14.01 -16.89
N PHE A 110 -47.83 14.24 -17.76
CA PHE A 110 -48.07 14.32 -19.19
C PHE A 110 -47.52 13.06 -19.86
N LYS A 111 -48.46 12.19 -20.24
CA LYS A 111 -48.23 11.05 -21.12
C LYS A 111 -47.87 11.61 -22.50
N THR A 112 -46.62 11.47 -22.93
CA THR A 112 -46.26 11.67 -24.34
C THR A 112 -46.45 10.37 -25.13
N PRO A 113 -47.05 10.41 -26.34
CA PRO A 113 -47.45 9.23 -27.10
C PRO A 113 -46.27 8.48 -27.71
N LYS A 114 -46.42 7.14 -27.80
CA LYS A 114 -45.51 6.21 -28.50
C LYS A 114 -45.42 6.59 -29.97
N LYS A 115 -44.21 6.82 -30.48
CA LYS A 115 -43.95 6.92 -31.92
C LYS A 115 -43.69 5.52 -32.48
N GLN A 116 -44.43 5.20 -33.55
CA GLN A 116 -44.50 3.91 -34.22
C GLN A 116 -43.19 3.49 -34.90
N ASN A 117 -43.02 2.18 -35.01
CA ASN A 117 -42.09 1.51 -35.92
C ASN A 117 -42.43 1.85 -37.37
N GLY A 118 -41.45 2.36 -38.11
CA GLY A 118 -41.48 2.43 -39.57
C GLY A 118 -40.16 1.91 -40.11
N ALA A 119 -40.22 0.84 -40.89
CA ALA A 119 -39.10 0.33 -41.66
C ALA A 119 -38.76 1.30 -42.79
N SER A 120 -37.47 1.49 -43.07
CA SER A 120 -37.04 1.97 -44.38
C SER A 120 -35.69 1.37 -44.75
N THR A 121 -35.74 0.74 -45.91
CA THR A 121 -34.77 -0.05 -46.65
C THR A 121 -33.91 0.84 -47.54
N SER A 122 -32.62 0.51 -47.68
CA SER A 122 -31.74 0.60 -48.87
C SER A 122 -30.28 0.57 -48.38
N SER A 123 -29.49 -0.48 -48.64
CA SER A 123 -28.71 -0.74 -49.88
C SER A 123 -27.83 0.48 -50.25
N LEU A 124 -26.55 0.43 -50.56
CA LEU A 124 -25.64 -0.58 -51.10
C LEU A 124 -24.27 0.14 -51.13
N PHE A 125 -23.15 -0.54 -50.87
CA PHE A 125 -21.88 -0.46 -51.63
C PHE A 125 -20.72 -1.10 -50.83
N GLN A 126 -20.25 -2.22 -51.37
CA GLN A 126 -19.00 -2.92 -51.08
C GLN A 126 -17.81 -2.20 -51.79
N PRO A 127 -16.65 -2.86 -52.01
CA PRO A 127 -15.60 -3.24 -51.05
C PRO A 127 -14.25 -2.64 -51.46
N LYS A 128 -13.19 -2.80 -50.67
CA LYS A 128 -11.84 -2.89 -51.23
C LYS A 128 -10.97 -3.89 -50.49
N GLU A 129 -10.46 -4.81 -51.31
CA GLU A 129 -9.59 -5.95 -51.03
C GLU A 129 -8.11 -5.55 -50.91
N ASN A 130 -7.32 -6.59 -50.56
CA ASN A 130 -5.88 -6.83 -50.77
C ASN A 130 -5.01 -6.65 -49.51
N ASN A 131 -4.14 -7.59 -49.11
CA ASN A 131 -3.81 -8.93 -49.62
C ASN A 131 -2.97 -9.67 -48.57
N LYS A 132 -3.24 -10.98 -48.44
CA LYS A 132 -2.35 -12.14 -48.27
C LYS A 132 -1.00 -11.99 -47.53
N GLU A 133 -0.82 -12.83 -46.51
CA GLU A 133 0.33 -13.73 -46.50
C GLU A 133 -0.07 -15.12 -45.96
N LYS A 134 0.45 -16.17 -46.61
CA LYS A 134 0.20 -17.59 -46.36
C LYS A 134 1.29 -18.13 -45.44
N GLY A 135 0.92 -18.92 -44.45
CA GLY A 135 1.83 -19.81 -43.72
C GLY A 135 1.08 -21.07 -43.31
N GLN A 136 1.37 -22.18 -44.01
CA GLN A 136 0.84 -23.53 -43.75
C GLN A 136 1.46 -24.09 -42.46
N GLY A 137 0.65 -24.78 -41.66
CA GLY A 137 1.12 -25.54 -40.51
C GLY A 137 -0.03 -26.39 -39.97
N ASP A 138 -0.16 -27.60 -40.51
CA ASP A 138 -1.10 -28.62 -40.07
C ASP A 138 -0.80 -29.02 -38.61
N GLY A 139 -1.81 -28.93 -37.75
CA GLY A 139 -1.75 -29.38 -36.35
C GLY A 139 -3.15 -29.78 -35.89
N ILE A 140 -3.35 -31.09 -35.82
CA ILE A 140 -4.62 -31.79 -35.76
C ILE A 140 -5.16 -31.81 -34.32
N HIS A 141 -6.45 -31.53 -34.20
CA HIS A 141 -7.40 -31.80 -33.10
C HIS A 141 -6.88 -32.43 -31.80
N ASN A 142 -7.20 -31.78 -30.67
CA ASN A 142 -7.90 -32.52 -29.62
C ASN A 142 -8.91 -31.65 -28.84
N LEU A 143 -10.01 -32.35 -28.58
CA LEU A 143 -11.31 -31.96 -28.10
C LEU A 143 -11.28 -31.75 -26.57
N LEU A 144 -11.80 -30.63 -26.07
CA LEU A 144 -12.47 -30.56 -24.77
C LEU A 144 -13.28 -29.26 -24.66
N ASP A 145 -14.58 -29.45 -24.80
CA ASP A 145 -15.65 -28.50 -24.49
C ASP A 145 -15.48 -27.90 -23.09
N VAL A 146 -15.38 -26.57 -23.02
CA VAL A 146 -15.91 -25.80 -21.89
C VAL A 146 -16.59 -24.56 -22.45
N GLU A 147 -17.89 -24.67 -22.72
CA GLU A 147 -18.76 -23.51 -22.88
C GLU A 147 -18.80 -22.72 -21.57
N THR A 148 -18.14 -21.56 -21.54
CA THR A 148 -18.36 -20.57 -20.47
C THR A 148 -19.22 -19.43 -21.00
N SER A 149 -20.47 -19.44 -20.56
CA SER A 149 -21.49 -18.43 -20.84
C SER A 149 -21.09 -17.04 -20.31
N PRO A 150 -21.60 -15.94 -20.93
CA PRO A 150 -21.25 -14.59 -20.53
C PRO A 150 -21.96 -14.17 -19.23
N VAL A 151 -21.17 -13.83 -18.20
CA VAL A 151 -21.67 -13.34 -16.91
C VAL A 151 -22.37 -11.99 -17.09
N LYS A 152 -23.68 -12.03 -16.84
CA LYS A 152 -24.62 -10.91 -16.88
C LYS A 152 -24.37 -9.98 -15.69
N LYS A 153 -24.12 -8.70 -15.96
CA LYS A 153 -24.05 -7.61 -14.96
C LYS A 153 -25.37 -7.54 -14.18
N PHE A 154 -25.34 -7.79 -12.87
CA PHE A 154 -26.46 -7.46 -11.99
C PHE A 154 -26.31 -6.06 -11.42
N LYS A 155 -27.37 -5.29 -11.64
CA LYS A 155 -27.61 -3.92 -11.19
C LYS A 155 -28.36 -3.99 -9.86
N ALA A 156 -28.00 -3.06 -8.99
CA ALA A 156 -28.55 -2.77 -7.66
C ALA A 156 -30.03 -3.13 -7.41
N SER A 157 -30.28 -3.73 -6.24
CA SER A 157 -31.56 -3.63 -5.55
C SER A 157 -31.34 -2.98 -4.18
N ASN A 158 -32.02 -1.86 -3.98
CA ASN A 158 -32.24 -1.21 -2.70
C ASN A 158 -32.68 -2.21 -1.63
N GLY A 159 -31.99 -2.23 -0.50
CA GLY A 159 -32.52 -2.67 0.78
C GLY A 159 -32.41 -1.50 1.74
N ASP A 160 -33.55 -0.87 2.04
CA ASP A 160 -33.66 0.11 3.12
C ASP A 160 -33.43 -0.59 4.48
N PRO A 161 -32.96 0.16 5.50
CA PRO A 161 -32.43 -0.39 6.73
C PRO A 161 -33.55 -0.80 7.68
N VAL A 162 -33.52 -2.05 8.15
CA VAL A 162 -34.24 -2.41 9.37
C VAL A 162 -33.43 -1.88 10.54
N VAL A 163 -34.01 -0.88 11.18
CA VAL A 163 -33.61 -0.32 12.47
C VAL A 163 -33.73 -1.42 13.51
N SER A 164 -32.65 -2.14 13.75
CA SER A 164 -32.47 -2.87 14.99
C SER A 164 -31.92 -1.88 16.01
N ASN A 165 -32.83 -1.37 16.84
CA ASN A 165 -32.53 -0.86 18.18
C ASN A 165 -31.74 -1.96 18.91
N LEU A 166 -30.42 -1.91 18.80
CA LEU A 166 -29.54 -2.56 19.77
C LEU A 166 -29.17 -1.46 20.75
N GLU A 167 -29.78 -1.57 21.93
CA GLU A 167 -29.36 -0.91 23.16
C GLU A 167 -27.92 -1.36 23.44
N LEU A 168 -26.98 -0.69 22.79
CA LEU A 168 -25.55 -0.90 22.96
C LEU A 168 -25.22 -0.22 24.28
N VAL A 169 -25.10 -1.03 25.32
CA VAL A 169 -24.46 -0.68 26.59
C VAL A 169 -23.24 0.17 26.26
N GLU A 170 -23.25 1.41 26.75
CA GLU A 170 -22.20 2.40 26.60
C GLU A 170 -20.90 1.84 27.19
N SER A 171 -20.19 1.03 26.40
CA SER A 171 -18.79 0.82 26.60
C SER A 171 -18.14 2.09 26.09
N GLU A 172 -17.62 2.87 27.03
CA GLU A 172 -16.75 4.03 26.83
C GLU A 172 -15.46 3.57 26.12
N CYS A 173 -15.57 3.06 24.89
CA CYS A 173 -14.46 2.98 23.97
C CYS A 173 -14.29 4.40 23.46
N ASP A 174 -13.54 5.21 24.22
CA ASP A 174 -12.91 6.40 23.70
C ASP A 174 -12.39 6.08 22.30
N LEU A 175 -13.01 6.68 21.28
CA LEU A 175 -12.53 6.68 19.90
C LEU A 175 -11.25 7.51 19.86
N VAL A 176 -10.19 7.03 20.55
CA VAL A 176 -8.87 7.64 20.56
C VAL A 176 -8.34 7.47 19.15
N MET A 177 -8.47 8.52 18.35
CA MET A 177 -7.84 8.56 17.04
C MET A 177 -6.36 8.19 17.21
N PRO A 178 -5.84 7.25 16.41
CA PRO A 178 -4.45 6.82 16.54
C PRO A 178 -3.55 8.04 16.30
N GLN A 179 -2.95 8.54 17.38
CA GLN A 179 -2.01 9.64 17.30
C GLN A 179 -0.72 9.09 16.70
N VAL A 180 -0.36 9.58 15.51
CA VAL A 180 0.91 9.21 14.89
C VAL A 180 2.06 9.81 15.69
N LYS A 181 2.93 8.91 16.13
CA LYS A 181 4.20 9.19 16.77
C LYS A 181 5.32 8.93 15.78
N TYR A 182 6.48 9.48 16.08
CA TYR A 182 7.64 9.35 15.23
C TYR A 182 8.85 8.97 16.06
N VAL A 183 9.63 8.04 15.53
CA VAL A 183 10.89 7.59 16.12
C VAL A 183 12.01 7.79 15.12
N LEU A 184 13.16 8.12 15.67
CA LEU A 184 14.41 8.29 14.96
C LEU A 184 15.47 7.43 15.65
N MET A 185 16.16 6.62 14.87
CA MET A 185 17.28 5.78 15.30
C MET A 185 18.47 6.10 14.43
N ASP A 186 19.63 6.27 15.04
CA ASP A 186 20.90 6.42 14.33
C ASP A 186 21.69 5.13 14.44
N GLY A 187 22.46 4.80 13.40
CA GLY A 187 23.27 3.59 13.42
C GLY A 187 23.89 3.29 12.06
N ALA A 188 23.93 2.00 11.73
CA ALA A 188 24.43 1.52 10.46
C ALA A 188 23.70 0.26 10.01
N ILE A 189 23.71 0.07 8.70
CA ILE A 189 23.20 -1.13 8.05
C ILE A 189 24.40 -1.93 7.54
N GLU A 190 24.52 -3.16 8.00
CA GLU A 190 25.49 -4.12 7.49
C GLU A 190 24.85 -4.92 6.36
N PHE A 191 25.48 -4.89 5.19
CA PHE A 191 25.10 -5.65 4.00
C PHE A 191 26.01 -6.86 3.86
N HIS A 192 25.41 -7.98 3.49
CA HIS A 192 26.02 -9.28 3.37
C HIS A 192 25.85 -9.79 1.95
N LYS A 193 26.95 -10.09 1.25
CA LYS A 193 26.90 -10.77 -0.05
C LYS A 193 27.84 -11.96 -0.04
N PRO A 194 27.43 -13.14 -0.57
CA PRO A 194 28.37 -14.22 -0.83
C PRO A 194 29.51 -13.69 -1.68
N SER A 195 30.74 -14.02 -1.30
CA SER A 195 31.92 -13.53 -2.00
C SER A 195 32.23 -14.43 -3.20
N SER A 196 32.55 -13.82 -4.33
CA SER A 196 33.01 -14.52 -5.54
C SER A 196 34.46 -15.02 -5.44
N LYS A 197 35.20 -14.64 -4.38
CA LYS A 197 36.60 -15.04 -4.18
C LYS A 197 36.65 -16.39 -3.47
N LYS A 198 37.39 -17.36 -4.04
CA LYS A 198 37.55 -18.73 -3.52
C LYS A 198 38.01 -18.85 -2.05
N LEU A 199 38.65 -17.82 -1.48
CA LEU A 199 39.15 -17.83 -0.10
C LEU A 199 38.29 -17.05 0.91
N GLN A 200 37.30 -16.28 0.44
CA GLN A 200 36.47 -15.45 1.31
C GLN A 200 35.03 -15.88 1.10
N SER A 201 34.37 -16.36 2.16
CA SER A 201 32.98 -16.85 2.08
C SER A 201 31.98 -15.72 1.89
N GLU A 202 32.22 -14.57 2.50
CA GLU A 202 31.28 -13.45 2.55
C GLU A 202 32.00 -12.12 2.50
N THR A 203 31.43 -11.16 1.76
CA THR A 203 31.84 -9.76 1.83
C THR A 203 30.79 -8.98 2.61
N LYS A 204 31.26 -8.18 3.57
CA LYS A 204 30.44 -7.35 4.44
C LYS A 204 30.71 -5.88 4.19
N TRP A 205 29.65 -5.07 4.14
CA TRP A 205 29.77 -3.63 4.02
C TRP A 205 28.88 -2.94 5.04
N LYS A 206 29.44 -1.97 5.76
CA LYS A 206 28.71 -1.18 6.75
C LYS A 206 28.41 0.20 6.19
N ARG A 207 27.13 0.57 6.13
CA ARG A 207 26.67 1.90 5.71
C ARG A 207 26.07 2.64 6.90
N PRO A 208 26.63 3.79 7.31
CA PRO A 208 25.98 4.66 8.28
C PRO A 208 24.60 5.08 7.78
N SER A 209 23.60 4.91 8.62
CA SER A 209 22.20 5.10 8.27
C SER A 209 21.44 5.71 9.45
N LYS A 210 20.48 6.55 9.09
CA LYS A 210 19.50 7.12 9.99
C LYS A 210 18.14 6.56 9.62
N LEU A 211 17.50 5.89 10.56
CA LEU A 211 16.20 5.26 10.39
C LEU A 211 15.14 6.15 11.04
N SER A 212 14.16 6.60 10.27
CA SER A 212 13.02 7.35 10.77
C SER A 212 11.73 6.59 10.50
N VAL A 213 10.89 6.41 11.50
CA VAL A 213 9.66 5.62 11.39
C VAL A 213 8.48 6.39 11.97
N ALA A 214 7.39 6.47 11.21
CA ALA A 214 6.10 6.98 11.68
C ALA A 214 5.20 5.79 12.01
N TYR A 215 4.66 5.79 13.23
CA TYR A 215 3.82 4.70 13.70
C TYR A 215 2.70 5.23 14.61
N SER A 216 1.68 4.41 14.81
CA SER A 216 0.71 4.58 15.90
C SER A 216 0.68 3.32 16.75
N LYS A 217 0.11 3.44 17.95
CA LYS A 217 -0.14 2.33 18.85
C LYS A 217 -1.62 2.31 19.18
N THR A 218 -2.30 1.21 18.88
CA THR A 218 -3.73 1.00 19.18
C THR A 218 -3.88 -0.36 19.85
N ASN A 219 -4.50 -0.44 21.02
CA ASN A 219 -4.77 -1.70 21.72
C ASN A 219 -3.56 -2.67 21.79
N CYS A 220 -2.37 -2.12 22.08
CA CYS A 220 -1.08 -2.83 22.12
C CYS A 220 -0.49 -3.29 20.78
N GLU A 221 -1.13 -2.98 19.65
CA GLU A 221 -0.61 -3.21 18.31
C GLU A 221 -0.01 -1.95 17.71
N TYR A 222 1.07 -2.12 16.94
CA TYR A 222 1.70 -1.03 16.22
C TYR A 222 1.23 -1.00 14.76
N THR A 223 0.98 0.19 14.23
CA THR A 223 0.76 0.37 12.79
C THR A 223 1.79 1.33 12.24
N ILE A 224 2.49 0.91 11.18
CA ILE A 224 3.60 1.63 10.56
C ILE A 224 3.09 2.31 9.28
N TYR A 225 3.30 3.62 9.19
CA TYR A 225 2.82 4.44 8.07
C TYR A 225 3.94 4.89 7.14
N LEU A 226 5.13 5.13 7.68
CA LEU A 226 6.27 5.65 6.91
C LEU A 226 7.57 5.11 7.49
N ILE A 227 8.45 4.64 6.62
CA ILE A 227 9.78 4.15 6.98
C ILE A 227 10.78 4.87 6.07
N ILE A 228 11.79 5.50 6.64
CA ILE A 228 12.84 6.22 5.89
C ILE A 228 14.19 5.72 6.35
N TYR A 229 14.96 5.20 5.40
CA TYR A 229 16.38 4.90 5.53
C TYR A 229 17.18 6.00 4.84
N GLU A 230 17.76 6.89 5.63
CA GLU A 230 18.59 7.98 5.14
C GLU A 230 20.06 7.62 5.31
N GLY A 231 20.84 7.73 4.23
CA GLY A 231 22.29 7.57 4.30
C GLY A 231 22.97 8.91 4.54
N ASN A 232 23.87 8.99 5.53
CA ASN A 232 24.60 10.22 5.87
C ASN A 232 25.69 10.59 4.84
N VAL A 233 26.08 9.62 4.00
CA VAL A 233 27.07 9.82 2.94
C VAL A 233 26.39 10.07 1.61
N LYS A 234 26.69 11.22 1.00
CA LYS A 234 26.64 11.42 -0.46
C LYS A 234 27.63 10.42 -1.08
N CYS A 235 27.25 9.15 -1.13
CA CYS A 235 28.10 8.11 -1.68
C CYS A 235 28.36 8.47 -3.14
N ARG A 236 29.60 8.86 -3.48
CA ARG A 236 29.98 9.25 -4.85
C ARG A 236 29.69 8.14 -5.87
N ARG A 237 29.60 6.89 -5.39
CA ARG A 237 29.26 5.71 -6.17
C ARG A 237 28.00 5.08 -5.58
N ASN A 238 26.91 5.09 -6.34
CA ASN A 238 25.67 4.45 -5.92
C ASN A 238 25.81 2.93 -6.09
N LEU A 239 26.26 2.25 -5.02
CA LEU A 239 26.49 0.80 -5.04
C LEU A 239 25.18 -0.01 -5.05
N LEU A 240 23.99 0.61 -4.89
CA LEU A 240 22.71 -0.13 -4.89
C LEU A 240 22.56 -1.02 -6.14
N LYS A 241 23.02 -0.55 -7.31
CA LYS A 241 22.94 -1.31 -8.56
C LYS A 241 23.73 -2.62 -8.52
N GLU A 242 24.90 -2.63 -7.86
CA GLU A 242 25.75 -3.83 -7.73
C GLU A 242 25.16 -4.88 -6.76
N PHE A 243 24.14 -4.49 -5.98
CA PHE A 243 23.37 -5.39 -5.09
C PHE A 243 22.01 -5.79 -5.66
N GLU A 244 21.43 -5.02 -6.58
CA GLU A 244 20.19 -5.37 -7.27
C GLU A 244 20.42 -6.29 -8.48
N GLU A 245 21.66 -6.37 -9.00
CA GLU A 245 22.05 -7.32 -10.04
C GLU A 245 21.89 -8.76 -9.49
N GLU A 246 20.84 -9.43 -9.95
CA GLU A 246 20.65 -10.87 -9.76
C GLU A 246 21.82 -11.58 -10.43
N GLU A 247 22.54 -12.42 -9.67
CA GLU A 247 23.50 -13.31 -10.30
C GLU A 247 22.73 -14.21 -11.29
N PRO A 248 23.20 -14.34 -12.54
CA PRO A 248 22.55 -15.22 -13.49
C PRO A 248 22.50 -16.63 -12.90
N GLU A 249 21.31 -17.23 -12.86
CA GLU A 249 21.13 -18.64 -12.51
C GLU A 249 22.07 -19.47 -13.40
N ASN A 250 23.06 -20.09 -12.78
CA ASN A 250 24.03 -20.98 -13.40
C ASN A 250 23.73 -22.41 -12.95
#